data_AF-A0A4Y8AGS2-F1
#
_entry.id   AF-A0A4Y8AGS2-F1
#
_cell.length_a   1.000
_cell.length_b   1.000
_cell.length_c   1.000
_cell.angle_alpha   90.00
_cell.angle_beta   90.00
_cell.angle_gamma   90.00
#
_symmetry.space_group_name_H-M   'P 1'
#
loop_
_entity.id
_entity.type
_entity.pdbx_description
1 polymer ?
#
loop_
_entity_poly.entity_id
_entity_poly.type
_entity_poly.pdbx_seq_one_letter_code
_entity_poly.pdbx_strand_id
1 'polypeptide(L)'
;MTANIDKVNALTAFIQADKFGLREWGNRGLNPSDNEMCKFLQDTFNDIAEELKSTILADKKSSSLKPILKAGLRLFPNSAYDTEEKEFICDTFNTLAKIIDVDFASTLNKWLYGSLLSALLKIGKILNPEKIIYTLQQPCNKCGIELETHVNKIEQGIPDTNWFIVKCNNCKALNLLTLEPDIKGMKFGNYELVENLFKQDYTYEQAQIRLEQITTYRK
;
A
#
# COMPACT_ATOMS: atom_id res chain seq x y z
N MET A 1 -1.25 -25.81 -19.23
CA MET A 1 -0.73 -26.77 -18.23
C MET A 1 0.19 -26.10 -17.21
N THR A 2 1.25 -25.39 -17.64
CA THR A 2 2.17 -24.65 -16.74
C THR A 2 1.46 -23.65 -15.81
N ALA A 3 0.57 -22.81 -16.33
CA ALA A 3 -0.16 -21.83 -15.52
C ALA A 3 -1.03 -22.44 -14.39
N ASN A 4 -1.58 -23.64 -14.57
CA ASN A 4 -2.36 -24.29 -13.50
C ASN A 4 -1.44 -24.85 -12.41
N ILE A 5 -0.25 -25.35 -12.78
CA ILE A 5 0.76 -25.84 -11.84
C ILE A 5 1.29 -24.70 -10.98
N ASP A 6 1.57 -23.53 -11.58
CA ASP A 6 2.02 -22.35 -10.85
C ASP A 6 0.99 -21.88 -9.81
N LYS A 7 -0.30 -21.88 -10.17
CA LYS A 7 -1.40 -21.55 -9.24
C LYS A 7 -1.51 -22.57 -8.11
N VAL A 8 -1.40 -23.86 -8.40
CA VAL A 8 -1.43 -24.94 -7.39
C VAL A 8 -0.25 -24.81 -6.42
N ASN A 9 0.95 -24.52 -6.92
CA ASN A 9 2.13 -24.33 -6.10
C ASN A 9 1.99 -23.09 -5.19
N ALA A 10 1.49 -21.99 -5.73
CA ALA A 10 1.22 -20.77 -4.97
C ALA A 10 0.15 -20.98 -3.88
N LEU A 11 -0.94 -21.70 -4.18
CA LEU A 11 -1.94 -22.08 -3.17
C LEU A 11 -1.36 -23.00 -2.10
N THR A 12 -0.50 -23.94 -2.48
CA THR A 12 0.18 -24.82 -1.52
C THR A 12 1.07 -24.03 -0.55
N ALA A 13 1.84 -23.08 -1.08
CA ALA A 13 2.65 -22.18 -0.25
C ALA A 13 1.76 -21.31 0.66
N PHE A 14 0.65 -20.79 0.14
CA PHE A 14 -0.33 -20.03 0.91
C PHE A 14 -0.90 -20.82 2.09
N ILE A 15 -1.24 -22.11 1.87
CA ILE A 15 -1.78 -22.99 2.92
C ILE A 15 -0.73 -23.25 4.02
N GLN A 16 0.52 -23.47 3.63
CA GLN A 16 1.62 -23.75 4.56
C GLN A 16 2.08 -22.53 5.36
N ALA A 17 1.81 -21.32 4.88
CA ALA A 17 2.19 -20.09 5.58
C ALA A 17 1.38 -19.87 6.86
N ASP A 18 2.04 -19.40 7.91
CA ASP A 18 1.38 -18.82 9.08
C ASP A 18 0.91 -17.40 8.74
N LYS A 19 -0.33 -17.27 8.28
CA LYS A 19 -0.87 -16.03 7.70
C LYS A 19 -1.31 -15.05 8.77
N PHE A 20 -1.72 -15.55 9.94
CA PHE A 20 -2.30 -14.74 11.02
C PHE A 20 -1.47 -14.80 12.30
N GLY A 21 -0.20 -15.24 12.21
CA GLY A 21 0.75 -15.15 13.31
C GLY A 21 1.13 -13.71 13.65
N LEU A 22 1.60 -13.49 14.88
CA LEU A 22 1.95 -12.17 15.42
C LEU A 22 2.85 -11.34 14.49
N ARG A 23 3.81 -12.00 13.82
CA ARG A 23 4.72 -11.36 12.87
C ARG A 23 3.97 -10.77 11.68
N GLU A 24 2.96 -11.46 11.17
CA GLU A 24 2.21 -11.03 9.99
C GLU A 24 1.28 -9.86 10.29
N TRP A 25 0.69 -9.80 11.48
CA TRP A 25 0.00 -8.62 11.99
C TRP A 25 0.96 -7.41 12.09
N GLY A 26 2.13 -7.61 12.71
CA GLY A 26 3.14 -6.57 12.86
C GLY A 26 3.69 -6.04 11.54
N ASN A 27 3.92 -6.92 10.54
CA ASN A 27 4.35 -6.51 9.19
C ASN A 27 3.34 -5.58 8.49
N ARG A 28 2.07 -5.63 8.91
CA ARG A 28 0.97 -4.79 8.38
C ARG A 28 0.72 -3.55 9.25
N GLY A 29 1.41 -3.41 10.39
CA GLY A 29 1.16 -2.34 11.36
C GLY A 29 -0.16 -2.49 12.11
N LEU A 30 -0.72 -3.71 12.17
CA LEU A 30 -1.98 -4.03 12.84
C LEU A 30 -1.71 -4.66 14.21
N ASN A 31 -2.63 -4.48 15.16
CA ASN A 31 -2.60 -5.22 16.42
C ASN A 31 -3.19 -6.62 16.19
N PRO A 32 -2.54 -7.66 16.72
CA PRO A 32 -3.05 -9.02 16.59
C PRO A 32 -4.33 -9.22 17.39
N SER A 33 -5.30 -9.92 16.79
CA SER A 33 -6.44 -10.49 17.52
C SER A 33 -5.99 -11.57 18.52
N ASP A 34 -6.92 -12.06 19.32
CA ASP A 34 -6.66 -13.21 20.18
C ASP A 34 -6.31 -14.48 19.38
N ASN A 35 -5.72 -15.45 20.07
CA ASN A 35 -5.24 -16.68 19.46
C ASN A 35 -6.36 -17.54 18.86
N GLU A 36 -7.58 -17.49 19.42
CA GLU A 36 -8.71 -18.26 18.92
C GLU A 36 -9.18 -17.70 17.58
N MET A 37 -9.29 -16.37 17.49
CA MET A 37 -9.61 -15.66 16.25
C MET A 37 -8.53 -15.88 15.20
N CYS A 38 -7.24 -15.70 15.55
CA CYS A 38 -6.15 -15.93 14.60
C CYS A 38 -6.17 -17.37 14.06
N LYS A 39 -6.44 -18.36 14.91
CA LYS A 39 -6.59 -19.75 14.50
C LYS A 39 -7.80 -19.96 13.59
N PHE A 40 -8.95 -19.38 13.93
CA PHE A 40 -10.16 -19.44 13.11
C PHE A 40 -9.92 -18.87 11.70
N LEU A 41 -9.28 -17.70 11.61
CA LEU A 41 -8.94 -17.07 10.33
C LEU A 41 -7.99 -17.95 9.52
N GLN A 42 -6.93 -18.45 10.16
CA GLN A 42 -5.94 -19.34 9.54
C GLN A 42 -6.59 -20.59 8.94
N ASP A 43 -7.39 -21.30 9.73
CA ASP A 43 -8.04 -22.55 9.32
C ASP A 43 -9.06 -22.28 8.19
N THR A 44 -9.88 -21.24 8.33
CA THR A 44 -10.90 -20.89 7.32
C THR A 44 -10.26 -20.51 5.97
N PHE A 45 -9.17 -19.74 5.97
CA PHE A 45 -8.47 -19.41 4.73
C PHE A 45 -7.75 -20.60 4.10
N ASN A 46 -7.26 -21.54 4.91
CA ASN A 46 -6.70 -22.79 4.41
C ASN A 46 -7.76 -23.64 3.70
N ASP A 47 -8.96 -23.75 4.27
CA ASP A 47 -10.07 -24.50 3.67
C ASP A 47 -10.48 -23.90 2.31
N ILE A 48 -10.60 -22.57 2.24
CA ILE A 48 -10.91 -21.86 0.98
C ILE A 48 -9.81 -22.13 -0.07
N ALA A 49 -8.54 -22.07 0.33
CA ALA A 49 -7.41 -22.32 -0.57
C ALA A 49 -7.36 -23.77 -1.06
N GLU A 50 -7.71 -24.74 -0.20
CA GLU A 50 -7.82 -26.16 -0.57
C GLU A 50 -8.94 -26.40 -1.59
N GLU A 51 -10.09 -25.74 -1.43
CA GLU A 51 -11.20 -25.84 -2.39
C GLU A 51 -10.81 -25.24 -3.77
N LEU A 52 -10.12 -24.09 -3.77
CA LEU A 52 -9.58 -23.48 -4.98
C LEU A 52 -8.58 -24.41 -5.67
N LYS A 53 -7.64 -24.98 -4.90
CA LYS A 53 -6.60 -25.89 -5.40
C LYS A 53 -7.23 -27.12 -6.04
N SER A 54 -8.18 -27.74 -5.36
CA SER A 54 -8.91 -28.92 -5.85
C SER A 54 -9.69 -28.62 -7.13
N THR A 55 -10.28 -27.43 -7.22
CA THR A 55 -11.03 -26.99 -8.41
C THR A 55 -10.11 -26.76 -9.61
N ILE A 56 -8.91 -26.21 -9.40
CA ILE A 56 -7.90 -26.02 -10.45
C ILE A 56 -7.34 -27.37 -10.92
N LEU A 57 -7.06 -28.29 -10.00
CA LEU A 57 -6.58 -29.64 -10.32
C LEU A 57 -7.60 -30.46 -11.12
N ALA A 58 -8.89 -30.23 -10.90
CA ALA A 58 -9.98 -30.82 -11.68
C ALA A 58 -10.18 -30.18 -13.07
N ASP A 59 -9.30 -29.26 -13.50
CA ASP A 59 -9.32 -28.49 -14.76
C ASP A 59 -10.67 -27.81 -15.05
N LYS A 60 -11.36 -27.39 -13.99
CA LYS A 60 -12.62 -26.64 -14.12
C LYS A 60 -12.32 -25.22 -14.64
N LYS A 61 -13.21 -24.69 -15.49
CA LYS A 61 -13.08 -23.36 -16.10
C LYS A 61 -12.88 -22.28 -15.03
N SER A 62 -12.07 -21.26 -15.31
CA SER A 62 -11.80 -20.11 -14.41
C SER A 62 -13.06 -19.45 -13.84
N SER A 63 -14.19 -19.50 -14.56
CA SER A 63 -15.50 -19.05 -14.09
C SER A 63 -16.00 -19.74 -12.80
N SER A 64 -15.47 -20.91 -12.44
CA SER A 64 -15.83 -21.63 -11.22
C SER A 64 -15.04 -21.19 -9.98
N LEU A 65 -13.95 -20.42 -10.13
CA LEU A 65 -13.10 -20.03 -8.99
C LEU A 65 -13.63 -18.80 -8.24
N LYS A 66 -14.18 -17.81 -8.96
CA LYS A 66 -14.77 -16.61 -8.35
C LYS A 66 -15.96 -16.93 -7.41
N PRO A 67 -16.86 -17.89 -7.73
CA PRO A 67 -17.88 -18.36 -6.79
C PRO A 67 -17.33 -18.88 -5.47
N ILE A 68 -16.20 -19.60 -5.48
CA ILE A 68 -15.56 -20.13 -4.26
C ILE A 68 -15.12 -18.97 -3.36
N LEU A 69 -14.45 -17.94 -3.92
CA LEU A 69 -14.10 -16.74 -3.15
C LEU A 69 -15.34 -16.04 -2.56
N LYS A 70 -16.45 -15.97 -3.31
CA LYS A 70 -17.70 -15.37 -2.79
C LYS A 70 -18.32 -16.20 -1.67
N ALA A 71 -18.26 -17.53 -1.77
CA ALA A 71 -18.76 -18.42 -0.73
C ALA A 71 -17.90 -18.29 0.53
N GLY A 72 -16.57 -18.34 0.39
CA GLY A 72 -15.63 -18.11 1.48
C GLY A 72 -15.84 -16.78 2.17
N LEU A 73 -16.00 -15.68 1.42
CA LEU A 73 -16.20 -14.34 2.01
C LEU A 73 -17.49 -14.25 2.85
N ARG A 74 -18.52 -15.04 2.53
CA ARG A 74 -19.77 -15.08 3.31
C ARG A 74 -19.60 -15.75 4.67
N LEU A 75 -18.53 -16.52 4.89
CA LEU A 75 -18.20 -17.09 6.20
C LEU A 75 -17.76 -16.01 7.19
N PHE A 76 -17.38 -14.83 6.70
CA PHE A 76 -16.96 -13.69 7.50
C PHE A 76 -18.08 -12.63 7.52
N PRO A 77 -19.07 -12.71 8.43
CA PRO A 77 -20.06 -11.65 8.55
C PRO A 77 -19.37 -10.34 8.99
N ASN A 78 -19.45 -9.29 8.19
CA ASN A 78 -18.71 -8.04 8.43
C ASN A 78 -18.90 -7.47 9.85
N SER A 79 -20.08 -7.59 10.45
CA SER A 79 -20.36 -7.08 11.80
C SER A 79 -19.63 -7.83 12.92
N ALA A 80 -19.04 -8.99 12.66
CA ALA A 80 -18.37 -9.82 13.66
C ALA A 80 -16.87 -9.49 13.85
N TYR A 81 -16.35 -8.54 13.08
CA TYR A 81 -14.92 -8.22 13.06
C TYR A 81 -14.69 -6.74 13.34
N ASP A 82 -13.57 -6.43 13.96
CA ASP A 82 -13.09 -5.06 14.12
C ASP A 82 -12.48 -4.51 12.82
N THR A 83 -11.85 -3.33 12.88
CA THR A 83 -11.28 -2.69 11.68
C THR A 83 -10.03 -3.41 11.20
N GLU A 84 -9.14 -3.82 12.10
CA GLU A 84 -7.85 -4.43 11.77
C GLU A 84 -8.05 -5.85 11.22
N GLU A 85 -8.96 -6.61 11.83
CA GLU A 85 -9.40 -7.92 11.34
C GLU A 85 -9.99 -7.86 9.94
N LYS A 86 -10.85 -6.86 9.68
CA LYS A 86 -11.45 -6.65 8.36
C LYS A 86 -10.42 -6.33 7.28
N GLU A 87 -9.43 -5.51 7.61
CA GLU A 87 -8.33 -5.18 6.70
C GLU A 87 -7.51 -6.43 6.39
N PHE A 88 -7.15 -7.22 7.41
CA PHE A 88 -6.40 -8.46 7.21
C PHE A 88 -7.19 -9.47 6.36
N ILE A 89 -8.47 -9.69 6.67
CA ILE A 89 -9.36 -10.57 5.87
C ILE A 89 -9.38 -10.12 4.41
N CYS A 90 -9.54 -8.82 4.14
CA CYS A 90 -9.57 -8.30 2.78
C CYS A 90 -8.24 -8.50 2.04
N ASP A 91 -7.12 -8.20 2.67
CA ASP A 91 -5.78 -8.40 2.08
C ASP A 91 -5.50 -9.86 1.78
N THR A 92 -5.97 -10.75 2.64
CA THR A 92 -5.80 -12.20 2.48
C THR A 92 -6.65 -12.73 1.32
N PHE A 93 -7.90 -12.29 1.20
CA PHE A 93 -8.73 -12.58 0.01
C PHE A 93 -8.14 -12.00 -1.27
N ASN A 94 -7.58 -10.79 -1.22
CA ASN A 94 -6.93 -10.17 -2.37
C ASN A 94 -5.71 -10.99 -2.81
N THR A 95 -4.95 -11.53 -1.87
CA THR A 95 -3.84 -12.45 -2.15
C THR A 95 -4.32 -13.71 -2.86
N LEU A 96 -5.38 -14.38 -2.36
CA LEU A 96 -5.98 -15.52 -3.03
C LEU A 96 -6.47 -15.17 -4.44
N ALA A 97 -7.17 -14.06 -4.59
CA ALA A 97 -7.69 -13.57 -5.88
C ALA A 97 -6.58 -13.34 -6.91
N LYS A 98 -5.44 -12.78 -6.49
CA LYS A 98 -4.25 -12.63 -7.33
C LYS A 98 -3.63 -13.97 -7.71
N ILE A 99 -3.51 -14.91 -6.76
CA ILE A 99 -2.98 -16.26 -7.05
C ILE A 99 -3.80 -16.93 -8.16
N ILE A 100 -5.13 -16.85 -8.11
CA ILE A 100 -5.99 -17.50 -9.09
C ILE A 100 -6.31 -16.66 -10.34
N ASP A 101 -5.78 -15.44 -10.43
CA ASP A 101 -6.03 -14.46 -11.50
C ASP A 101 -7.52 -14.13 -11.68
N VAL A 102 -8.17 -13.70 -10.59
CA VAL A 102 -9.59 -13.32 -10.57
C VAL A 102 -9.73 -11.89 -10.04
N ASP A 103 -10.39 -11.02 -10.80
CA ASP A 103 -10.79 -9.71 -10.27
C ASP A 103 -11.86 -9.87 -9.19
N PHE A 104 -11.48 -9.52 -7.96
CA PHE A 104 -12.32 -9.59 -6.77
C PHE A 104 -12.43 -8.26 -6.00
N ALA A 105 -11.77 -7.20 -6.49
CA ALA A 105 -11.60 -5.94 -5.76
C ALA A 105 -12.93 -5.27 -5.41
N SER A 106 -13.88 -5.25 -6.35
CA SER A 106 -15.20 -4.66 -6.10
C SER A 106 -16.00 -5.38 -5.02
N THR A 107 -15.81 -6.71 -4.91
CA THR A 107 -16.50 -7.53 -3.90
C THR A 107 -15.95 -7.23 -2.51
N LEU A 108 -14.62 -7.17 -2.39
CA LEU A 108 -13.94 -6.84 -1.14
C LEU A 108 -14.28 -5.42 -0.67
N ASN A 109 -14.23 -4.43 -1.56
CA ASN A 109 -14.63 -3.07 -1.22
C ASN A 109 -16.07 -3.01 -0.68
N LYS A 110 -17.00 -3.73 -1.33
CA LYS A 110 -18.39 -3.79 -0.88
C LYS A 110 -18.53 -4.49 0.48
N TRP A 111 -17.73 -5.53 0.74
CA TRP A 111 -17.75 -6.23 2.01
C TRP A 111 -17.16 -5.39 3.14
N LEU A 112 -16.01 -4.76 2.90
CA LEU A 112 -15.27 -3.96 3.89
C LEU A 112 -16.04 -2.71 4.30
N TYR A 113 -16.55 -1.99 3.31
CA TYR A 113 -17.11 -0.64 3.48
C TYR A 113 -18.65 -0.63 3.36
N GLY A 114 -19.29 -1.74 3.02
CA GLY A 114 -20.72 -1.77 2.70
C GLY A 114 -21.05 -1.13 1.34
N SER A 115 -22.33 -1.15 0.97
CA SER A 115 -22.84 -0.60 -0.30
C SER A 115 -22.77 0.93 -0.38
N LEU A 116 -22.95 1.63 0.74
CA LEU A 116 -22.96 3.09 0.80
C LEU A 116 -21.54 3.68 0.72
N LEU A 117 -20.58 3.09 1.42
CA LEU A 117 -19.22 3.65 1.49
C LEU A 117 -18.36 3.23 0.30
N SER A 118 -18.65 2.09 -0.36
CA SER A 118 -18.12 1.78 -1.70
C SER A 118 -18.60 2.74 -2.79
N ALA A 119 -19.86 3.20 -2.71
CA ALA A 119 -20.37 4.25 -3.59
C ALA A 119 -19.68 5.59 -3.25
N LEU A 120 -19.52 5.93 -1.97
CA LEU A 120 -18.81 7.13 -1.52
C LEU A 120 -17.30 7.11 -1.82
N LEU A 121 -16.63 5.96 -1.91
CA LEU A 121 -15.21 5.85 -2.31
C LEU A 121 -15.03 6.01 -3.82
N LYS A 122 -15.96 5.49 -4.63
CA LYS A 122 -15.99 5.75 -6.08
C LYS A 122 -16.34 7.20 -6.37
N ILE A 123 -17.32 7.74 -5.65
CA ILE A 123 -17.71 9.14 -5.72
C ILE A 123 -16.59 10.02 -5.15
N GLY A 124 -15.87 9.61 -4.10
CA GLY A 124 -14.76 10.34 -3.50
C GLY A 124 -13.54 10.45 -4.41
N LYS A 125 -13.22 9.40 -5.19
CA LYS A 125 -12.21 9.50 -6.26
C LYS A 125 -12.63 10.37 -7.45
N ILE A 126 -13.94 10.58 -7.63
CA ILE A 126 -14.51 11.36 -8.76
C ILE A 126 -14.88 12.79 -8.33
N LEU A 127 -15.18 13.04 -7.05
CA LEU A 127 -15.60 14.31 -6.47
C LEU A 127 -14.52 14.95 -5.58
N ASN A 128 -13.52 14.20 -5.13
CA ASN A 128 -12.30 14.72 -4.50
C ASN A 128 -11.08 14.26 -5.33
N PRO A 129 -10.79 14.90 -6.48
CA PRO A 129 -9.38 15.03 -6.85
C PRO A 129 -8.66 15.58 -5.61
N GLU A 130 -7.54 14.99 -5.20
CA GLU A 130 -6.74 15.54 -4.09
C GLU A 130 -6.58 17.03 -4.34
N LYS A 131 -7.25 17.86 -3.53
CA LYS A 131 -7.26 19.30 -3.76
C LYS A 131 -5.87 19.79 -3.39
N ILE A 132 -5.09 20.10 -4.41
CA ILE A 132 -3.85 20.84 -4.24
C ILE A 132 -4.26 22.19 -3.63
N ILE A 133 -3.82 22.43 -2.39
CA ILE A 133 -4.06 23.69 -1.68
C ILE A 133 -3.16 24.76 -2.32
N TYR A 134 -1.88 24.42 -2.47
CA TYR A 134 -0.90 25.19 -3.23
C TYR A 134 0.26 24.28 -3.68
N THR A 135 1.11 24.80 -4.55
CA THR A 135 2.33 24.12 -5.00
C THR A 135 3.54 24.93 -4.54
N LEU A 136 4.46 24.29 -3.82
CA LEU A 136 5.79 24.85 -3.59
C LEU A 136 6.64 24.65 -4.83
N GLN A 137 7.36 25.69 -5.22
CA GLN A 137 8.24 25.68 -6.39
C GLN A 137 9.64 26.08 -5.94
N GLN A 138 10.62 25.22 -6.23
CA GLN A 138 12.03 25.47 -5.96
C GLN A 138 12.83 25.16 -7.22
N PRO A 139 13.69 26.06 -7.72
CA PRO A 139 14.39 25.84 -8.97
C PRO A 139 15.43 24.73 -8.84
N CYS A 140 15.49 23.85 -9.84
CA CYS A 140 16.57 22.87 -9.93
C CYS A 140 17.92 23.58 -10.12
N ASN A 141 18.88 23.27 -9.25
CA ASN A 141 20.23 23.85 -9.24
C ASN A 141 21.02 23.68 -10.55
N LYS A 142 20.63 22.72 -11.41
CA LYS A 142 21.34 22.41 -12.66
C LYS A 142 20.62 22.89 -13.91
N CYS A 143 19.31 22.64 -14.02
CA CYS A 143 18.56 22.96 -15.25
C CYS A 143 17.51 24.06 -15.08
N GLY A 144 17.34 24.60 -13.87
CA GLY A 144 16.43 25.71 -13.60
C GLY A 144 14.95 25.38 -13.72
N ILE A 145 14.56 24.13 -14.00
CA ILE A 145 13.15 23.73 -13.97
C ILE A 145 12.62 23.83 -12.54
N GLU A 146 11.41 24.35 -12.36
CA GLU A 146 10.75 24.39 -11.06
C GLU A 146 10.45 22.98 -10.58
N LEU A 147 10.99 22.62 -9.42
CA LEU A 147 10.71 21.37 -8.72
C LEU A 147 9.46 21.57 -7.89
N GLU A 148 8.41 20.81 -8.20
CA GLU A 148 7.06 21.05 -7.68
C GLU A 148 6.70 20.08 -6.55
N THR A 149 6.33 20.64 -5.39
CA THR A 149 5.72 19.91 -4.28
C THR A 149 4.26 20.32 -4.16
N HIS A 150 3.33 19.39 -4.42
CA HIS A 150 1.91 19.68 -4.32
C HIS A 150 1.43 19.42 -2.90
N VAL A 151 1.06 20.48 -2.17
CA VAL A 151 0.55 20.39 -0.79
C VAL A 151 -0.95 20.12 -0.85
N ASN A 152 -1.38 19.00 -0.25
CA ASN A 152 -2.78 18.59 -0.23
C ASN A 152 -3.39 18.59 1.18
N LYS A 153 -2.59 18.84 2.23
CA LYS A 153 -3.06 18.97 3.61
C LYS A 153 -2.14 19.84 4.47
N ILE A 154 -2.73 20.78 5.20
CA ILE A 154 -2.07 21.67 6.17
C ILE A 154 -2.63 21.37 7.57
N GLU A 155 -1.79 21.40 8.59
CA GLU A 155 -2.17 21.30 10.01
C GLU A 155 -1.21 22.14 10.86
N GLN A 156 -1.78 23.08 11.63
CA GLN A 156 -1.00 23.99 12.47
C GLN A 156 -0.19 23.24 13.52
N GLY A 157 1.04 23.68 13.74
CA GLY A 157 1.93 23.16 14.77
C GLY A 157 2.80 22.00 14.29
N ILE A 158 2.80 21.67 13.00
CA ILE A 158 3.75 20.72 12.44
C ILE A 158 5.06 21.46 12.12
N PRO A 159 6.17 21.14 12.80
CA PRO A 159 7.45 21.78 12.51
C PRO A 159 8.03 21.28 11.19
N ASP A 160 8.73 22.17 10.49
CA ASP A 160 9.62 21.78 9.39
C ASP A 160 10.87 21.09 9.96
N THR A 161 10.94 19.77 9.78
CA THR A 161 11.89 18.89 10.47
C THR A 161 12.90 18.24 9.54
N ASN A 162 12.82 18.44 8.23
CA ASN A 162 13.61 17.66 7.27
C ASN A 162 14.28 18.52 6.20
N TRP A 163 15.49 18.13 5.82
CA TRP A 163 16.07 18.42 4.51
C TRP A 163 15.79 17.24 3.57
N PHE A 164 15.36 17.53 2.35
CA PHE A 164 15.02 16.53 1.34
C PHE A 164 16.08 16.51 0.24
N ILE A 165 16.81 15.42 0.10
CA ILE A 165 17.65 15.18 -1.07
C ILE A 165 16.78 14.57 -2.15
N VAL A 166 16.62 15.27 -3.26
CA VAL A 166 15.73 14.87 -4.36
C VAL A 166 16.48 14.80 -5.68
N LYS A 167 15.98 14.00 -6.61
CA LYS A 167 16.50 13.86 -7.97
C LYS A 167 15.54 14.47 -8.97
N CYS A 168 15.99 15.49 -9.68
CA CYS A 168 15.20 16.14 -10.74
C CYS A 168 14.86 15.13 -11.85
N ASN A 169 13.59 15.01 -12.23
CA ASN A 169 13.20 14.06 -13.28
C ASN A 169 13.72 14.47 -14.66
N ASN A 170 13.91 15.77 -14.90
CA ASN A 170 14.39 16.34 -16.16
C ASN A 170 15.90 16.10 -16.35
N CYS A 171 16.75 16.66 -15.48
CA CYS A 171 18.22 16.62 -15.69
C CYS A 171 18.95 15.57 -14.83
N LYS A 172 18.21 14.83 -13.99
CA LYS A 172 18.72 13.81 -13.05
C LYS A 172 19.70 14.33 -11.99
N ALA A 173 19.89 15.66 -11.88
CA ALA A 173 20.70 16.26 -10.83
C ALA A 173 20.04 16.10 -9.46
N LEU A 174 20.88 15.92 -8.45
CA LEU A 174 20.45 15.95 -7.06
C LEU A 174 20.33 17.39 -6.57
N ASN A 175 19.29 17.64 -5.77
CA ASN A 175 18.93 18.93 -5.21
C ASN A 175 18.63 18.75 -3.72
N LEU A 176 18.86 19.79 -2.93
CA LEU A 176 18.46 19.84 -1.53
C LEU A 176 17.26 20.78 -1.42
N LEU A 177 16.12 20.27 -0.97
CA LEU A 177 14.89 21.04 -0.78
C LEU A 177 14.53 21.09 0.70
N THR A 178 13.77 22.11 1.09
CA THR A 178 13.03 22.13 2.35
C THR A 178 11.54 22.22 2.09
N LEU A 179 10.76 21.89 3.12
CA LEU A 179 9.36 22.23 3.17
C LEU A 179 9.18 23.47 4.04
N GLU A 180 7.95 23.95 4.10
CA GLU A 180 7.52 24.96 5.06
C GLU A 180 6.85 24.28 6.27
N PRO A 181 6.75 24.95 7.43
CA PRO A 181 5.95 24.47 8.55
C PRO A 181 4.48 24.21 8.16
N ASP A 182 3.78 23.50 9.04
CA ASP A 182 2.35 23.17 8.94
C ASP A 182 1.96 22.22 7.79
N ILE A 183 2.92 21.67 7.02
CA ILE A 183 2.62 20.71 5.95
C ILE A 183 2.43 19.30 6.52
N LYS A 184 1.19 18.79 6.46
CA LYS A 184 0.84 17.41 6.89
C LYS A 184 0.82 16.42 5.74
N GLY A 185 0.46 16.87 4.54
CA GLY A 185 0.27 16.02 3.37
C GLY A 185 0.79 16.69 2.11
N MET A 186 1.56 15.94 1.34
CA MET A 186 2.16 16.40 0.10
C MET A 186 2.37 15.27 -0.90
N LYS A 187 2.57 15.65 -2.16
CA LYS A 187 2.99 14.78 -3.25
C LYS A 187 4.12 15.42 -4.06
N PHE A 188 5.11 14.62 -4.44
CA PHE A 188 6.20 15.05 -5.32
C PHE A 188 5.71 15.11 -6.77
N GLY A 189 5.92 16.24 -7.44
CA GLY A 189 5.56 16.44 -8.82
C GLY A 189 6.61 15.86 -9.76
N ASN A 190 7.60 16.67 -10.13
CA ASN A 190 8.59 16.37 -11.18
C ASN A 190 10.00 16.02 -10.63
N TYR A 191 10.05 15.40 -9.46
CA TYR A 191 11.29 14.86 -8.88
C TYR A 191 11.02 13.59 -8.07
N GLU A 192 12.08 12.83 -7.83
CA GLU A 192 12.08 11.64 -6.97
C GLU A 192 12.75 11.98 -5.63
N LEU A 193 12.18 11.54 -4.50
CA LEU A 193 12.87 11.61 -3.22
C LEU A 193 13.97 10.55 -3.16
N VAL A 194 15.17 10.97 -2.77
CA VAL A 194 16.34 10.08 -2.62
C VAL A 194 16.65 9.81 -1.16
N GLU A 195 16.65 10.84 -0.32
CA GLU A 195 17.01 10.73 1.09
C GLU A 195 16.36 11.85 1.92
N ASN A 196 15.98 11.55 3.16
CA ASN A 196 15.49 12.51 4.15
C ASN A 196 16.54 12.67 5.26
N LEU A 197 16.89 13.91 5.60
CA LEU A 197 17.81 14.24 6.69
C LEU A 197 17.09 15.08 7.73
N PHE A 198 16.99 14.59 8.96
CA PHE A 198 16.33 15.33 10.04
C PHE A 198 17.16 16.55 10.46
N LYS A 199 16.53 17.72 10.55
CA LYS A 199 17.18 18.99 10.94
C LYS A 199 17.76 18.98 12.35
N GLN A 200 17.27 18.09 13.21
CA GLN A 200 17.83 17.87 14.55
C GLN A 200 19.23 17.22 14.49
N ASP A 201 19.50 16.45 13.43
CA ASP A 201 20.73 15.65 13.26
C ASP A 201 21.68 16.28 12.24
N TYR A 202 21.17 17.13 11.34
CA TYR A 202 21.92 17.75 10.25
C TYR A 202 21.67 19.25 10.17
N THR A 203 22.75 20.05 10.22
CA THR A 203 22.71 21.45 9.79
C THR A 203 22.56 21.54 8.26
N TYR A 204 22.26 22.74 7.76
CA TYR A 204 22.19 22.97 6.31
C TYR A 204 23.50 22.61 5.60
N GLU A 205 24.65 23.02 6.17
CA GLU A 205 25.98 22.73 5.63
C GLU A 205 26.24 21.22 5.61
N GLN A 206 25.85 20.50 6.66
CA GLN A 206 25.99 19.04 6.72
C GLN A 206 25.10 18.34 5.69
N ALA A 207 23.89 18.84 5.47
CA ALA A 207 22.99 18.33 4.43
C ALA A 207 23.53 18.60 3.02
N GLN A 208 24.17 19.75 2.78
CA GLN A 208 24.88 20.03 1.53
C GLN A 208 26.08 19.10 1.32
N ILE A 209 26.89 18.88 2.35
CA ILE A 209 28.00 17.91 2.28
C ILE A 209 27.47 16.51 1.92
N ARG A 210 26.34 16.08 2.52
CA ARG A 210 25.71 14.80 2.20
C ARG A 210 25.23 14.74 0.76
N LEU A 211 24.63 15.81 0.24
CA LEU A 211 24.25 15.94 -1.16
C LEU A 211 25.46 15.76 -2.09
N GLU A 212 26.57 16.43 -1.81
CA GLU A 212 27.80 16.33 -2.61
C GLU A 212 28.40 14.91 -2.59
N GLN A 213 28.42 14.27 -1.42
CA GLN A 213 28.84 12.88 -1.27
C GLN A 213 28.01 11.95 -2.16
N ILE A 214 26.68 12.00 -2.07
CA ILE A 214 25.81 11.13 -2.87
C ILE A 214 25.98 11.42 -4.38
N THR A 215 26.21 12.68 -4.74
CA THR A 215 26.45 13.09 -6.14
C THR A 215 27.75 12.51 -6.70
N THR A 216 28.78 12.38 -5.86
CA THR A 216 30.12 11.93 -6.27
C THR A 216 30.26 10.40 -6.23
N TYR A 217 29.70 9.75 -5.21
CA TYR A 217 29.87 8.30 -4.96
C TYR A 217 28.86 7.40 -5.68
N ARG A 218 27.82 7.94 -6.34
CA ARG A 218 26.85 7.17 -7.15
C ARG A 218 27.05 7.32 -8.67
N LYS A 219 28.21 7.80 -9.11
CA LYS A 219 28.63 7.74 -10.52
C LYS A 219 29.26 6.40 -10.86
#